data_AF-A0A933L1Y4-F1
#
_entry.id   AF-A0A933L1Y4-F1
#
_cell.length_a   1.000
_cell.length_b   1.000
_cell.length_c   1.000
_cell.angle_alpha   90.00
_cell.angle_beta   90.00
_cell.angle_gamma   90.00
#
_symmetry.space_group_name_H-M   'P 1'
#
loop_
_entity.id
_entity.type
_entity.pdbx_description
1 polymer ?
#
loop_
_entity_poly.entity_id
_entity_poly.type
_entity_poly.pdbx_seq_one_letter_code
_entity_poly.pdbx_strand_id
1 'polypeptide(L)'
;MDATYNLNGGLKPTLKRFADLDGPDYFPTPRWATHALVDNEKFEGDIWECACGDGAMSRVLELTGNPVYSSDLYARPYGDAGKDFLTTRRRAANIVTNPPYNSAEGFVKAGLEKADRKLALLLRLAFLEGGNRNRTIFNIAPPSRVWVFSERITFYPAGATVAGSGTTAYAWFVWDKQSVGRTELRWFDPGYKGKFS
;
A
#
# COMPACT_ATOMS: atom_id res chain seq x y z
N MET A 1 -28.68 -9.11 23.48
CA MET A 1 -28.68 -9.05 22.01
C MET A 1 -28.89 -7.60 21.64
N ASP A 2 -27.93 -7.00 20.94
CA ASP A 2 -27.91 -5.57 20.64
C ASP A 2 -28.92 -5.24 19.53
N ALA A 3 -29.82 -4.30 19.79
CA ALA A 3 -30.93 -3.92 18.92
C ALA A 3 -30.51 -3.01 17.75
N THR A 4 -29.20 -2.80 17.54
CA THR A 4 -28.65 -1.89 16.53
C THR A 4 -28.14 -2.59 15.26
N TYR A 5 -28.37 -3.90 15.12
CA TYR A 5 -27.95 -4.68 13.94
C TYR A 5 -28.85 -4.39 12.72
N ASN A 6 -28.59 -3.27 12.05
CA ASN A 6 -29.23 -2.90 10.79
C ASN A 6 -28.70 -3.76 9.64
N LEU A 7 -29.48 -4.77 9.23
CA LEU A 7 -29.18 -5.74 8.17
C LEU A 7 -29.33 -5.22 6.73
N ASN A 8 -29.53 -3.92 6.51
CA ASN A 8 -29.74 -3.38 5.16
C ASN A 8 -28.44 -2.91 4.53
N GLY A 9 -27.56 -3.87 4.24
CA GLY A 9 -26.44 -3.70 3.32
C GLY A 9 -26.94 -3.60 1.88
N GLY A 10 -27.50 -2.45 1.51
CA GLY A 10 -27.85 -2.15 0.13
C GLY A 10 -26.60 -2.23 -0.75
N LEU A 11 -26.50 -3.28 -1.57
CA LEU A 11 -25.40 -3.51 -2.47
C LEU A 11 -25.44 -2.44 -3.58
N LYS A 12 -24.78 -1.29 -3.34
CA LYS A 12 -24.50 -0.34 -4.41
C LYS A 12 -23.44 -0.97 -5.31
N PRO A 13 -23.70 -1.18 -6.62
CA PRO A 13 -22.70 -1.66 -7.54
C PRO A 13 -21.46 -0.77 -7.44
N THR A 14 -20.35 -1.35 -7.02
CA THR A 14 -19.07 -0.63 -6.99
C THR A 14 -18.68 -0.42 -8.44
N LEU A 15 -18.43 0.83 -8.85
CA LEU A 15 -17.74 1.12 -10.10
C LEU A 15 -16.47 0.27 -10.11
N LYS A 16 -16.42 -0.73 -11.01
CA LYS A 16 -15.20 -1.50 -11.22
C LYS A 16 -14.12 -0.50 -11.60
N ARG A 17 -13.00 -0.52 -10.89
CA ARG A 17 -11.77 0.13 -11.35
C ARG A 17 -11.43 -0.51 -12.69
N PHE A 18 -11.73 0.16 -13.78
CA PHE A 18 -11.16 -0.15 -15.07
C PHE A 18 -9.76 0.49 -15.07
N ALA A 19 -8.75 -0.26 -15.48
CA ALA A 19 -7.55 0.39 -15.98
C ALA A 19 -7.93 0.88 -17.36
N ASP A 20 -8.10 2.20 -17.53
CA ASP A 20 -8.39 2.77 -18.84
C ASP A 20 -7.22 2.53 -19.80
N LEU A 21 -7.54 2.37 -21.08
CA LEU A 21 -6.61 2.02 -22.15
C LEU A 21 -5.61 3.16 -22.47
N ASP A 22 -5.85 4.37 -21.95
CA ASP A 22 -4.98 5.55 -22.08
C ASP A 22 -4.03 5.78 -20.88
N GLY A 23 -4.02 4.87 -19.90
CA GLY A 23 -3.15 4.89 -18.72
C GLY A 23 -3.91 4.51 -17.45
N PRO A 24 -3.23 4.01 -16.39
CA PRO A 24 -3.94 3.61 -15.19
C PRO A 24 -4.59 4.83 -14.54
N ASP A 25 -5.91 4.75 -14.30
CA ASP A 25 -6.65 5.67 -13.44
C ASP A 25 -5.83 5.91 -12.16
N TYR A 26 -5.30 7.12 -12.02
CA TYR A 26 -4.46 7.47 -10.90
C TYR A 26 -5.34 7.69 -9.66
N PHE A 27 -5.17 6.81 -8.67
CA PHE A 27 -5.84 6.91 -7.39
C PHE A 27 -4.82 7.25 -6.29
N PRO A 28 -4.70 8.51 -5.86
CA PRO A 28 -3.77 8.87 -4.80
C PRO A 28 -4.09 8.12 -3.52
N THR A 29 -3.04 7.67 -2.82
CA THR A 29 -3.18 7.02 -1.53
C THR A 29 -3.60 8.05 -0.48
N PRO A 30 -4.70 7.86 0.25
CA PRO A 30 -5.08 8.78 1.31
C PRO A 30 -3.95 8.90 2.35
N ARG A 31 -3.54 10.12 2.67
CA ARG A 31 -2.38 10.39 3.54
C ARG A 31 -2.46 9.66 4.88
N TRP A 32 -3.66 9.60 5.46
CA TRP A 32 -3.92 8.91 6.72
C TRP A 32 -3.53 7.43 6.69
N ALA A 33 -3.61 6.76 5.55
CA ALA A 33 -3.21 5.36 5.42
C ALA A 33 -1.69 5.19 5.54
N THR A 34 -0.92 6.16 5.04
CA THR A 34 0.54 6.20 5.22
C THR A 34 0.91 6.62 6.64
N HIS A 35 0.19 7.57 7.24
CA HIS A 35 0.38 7.94 8.66
C HIS A 35 0.22 6.73 9.58
N ALA A 36 -0.81 5.92 9.35
CA ALA A 36 -1.02 4.68 10.09
C ALA A 36 0.21 3.75 10.02
N LEU A 37 0.84 3.62 8.86
CA LEU A 37 2.07 2.82 8.73
C LEU A 37 3.23 3.41 9.53
N VAL A 38 3.57 4.68 9.30
CA VAL A 38 4.79 5.28 9.88
C VAL A 38 4.73 5.44 11.40
N ASP A 39 3.53 5.60 11.97
CA ASP A 39 3.33 5.67 13.42
C ASP A 39 3.48 4.28 14.10
N ASN A 40 3.34 3.18 13.35
CA ASN A 40 3.32 1.80 13.88
C ASN A 40 4.51 0.93 13.42
N GLU A 41 5.21 1.34 12.37
CA GLU A 41 6.33 0.61 11.79
C GLU A 41 7.55 1.54 11.69
N LYS A 42 8.64 1.17 12.36
CA LYS A 42 9.89 1.94 12.32
C LYS A 42 10.68 1.62 11.06
N PHE A 43 11.16 2.66 10.38
CA PHE A 43 12.07 2.53 9.24
C PHE A 43 13.43 3.13 9.58
N GLU A 44 14.50 2.43 9.21
CA GLU A 44 15.88 2.87 9.38
C GLU A 44 16.58 2.86 8.01
N GLY A 45 17.24 3.96 7.65
CA GLY A 45 17.88 4.13 6.35
C GLY A 45 16.93 4.73 5.32
N ASP A 46 17.39 4.84 4.07
CA ASP A 46 16.61 5.47 3.01
C ASP A 46 15.30 4.71 2.71
N ILE A 47 14.29 5.45 2.29
CA ILE A 47 13.00 4.94 1.87
C ILE A 47 12.81 5.25 0.40
N TRP A 48 12.42 4.24 -0.38
CA TRP A 48 12.07 4.39 -1.76
C TRP A 48 10.57 4.16 -2.01
N GLU A 49 9.88 5.19 -2.48
CA GLU A 49 8.55 5.08 -3.05
C GLU A 49 8.63 4.96 -4.57
N CYS A 50 8.51 3.74 -5.07
CA CYS A 50 8.80 3.40 -6.46
C CYS A 50 7.62 3.50 -7.44
N ALA A 51 6.46 3.95 -6.98
CA ALA A 51 5.27 4.22 -7.80
C ALA A 51 4.55 5.47 -7.25
N CYS A 52 5.28 6.58 -7.19
CA CYS A 52 4.94 7.69 -6.30
C CYS A 52 3.78 8.57 -6.74
N GLY A 53 3.37 8.54 -8.02
CA GLY A 53 2.28 9.38 -8.48
C GLY A 53 2.50 10.87 -8.21
N ASP A 54 1.58 11.51 -7.48
CA ASP A 54 1.65 12.92 -7.07
C ASP A 54 2.46 13.19 -5.79
N GLY A 55 3.06 12.15 -5.20
CA GLY A 55 3.89 12.24 -3.99
C GLY A 55 3.11 12.31 -2.68
N ALA A 56 1.80 12.03 -2.66
CA ALA A 56 1.00 12.08 -1.42
C ALA A 56 1.56 11.19 -0.30
N MET A 57 2.07 10.01 -0.63
CA MET A 57 2.72 9.11 0.34
C MET A 57 4.15 9.57 0.65
N SER A 58 4.90 10.06 -0.33
CA SER A 58 6.30 10.52 -0.16
C SER A 58 6.40 11.58 0.91
N ARG A 59 5.49 12.56 0.85
CA ARG A 59 5.42 13.68 1.81
C ARG A 59 5.15 13.22 3.24
N VAL A 60 4.45 12.09 3.42
CA VAL A 60 4.23 11.51 4.75
C VAL A 60 5.46 10.70 5.19
N LEU A 61 6.09 9.97 4.27
CA LEU A 61 7.32 9.22 4.53
C LEU A 61 8.47 10.12 4.96
N GLU A 62 8.57 11.33 4.40
CA GLU A 62 9.57 12.34 4.76
C GLU A 62 9.48 12.75 6.24
N LEU A 63 8.29 12.66 6.86
CA LEU A 63 8.10 12.96 8.29
C LEU A 63 8.78 11.96 9.22
N THR A 64 9.21 10.80 8.71
CA THR A 64 10.00 9.84 9.48
C THR A 64 11.42 10.32 9.77
N GLY A 65 11.88 11.38 9.09
CA GLY A 65 13.26 11.87 9.15
C GLY A 65 14.25 11.04 8.33
N ASN A 66 13.79 9.98 7.65
CA ASN A 66 14.62 9.20 6.73
C ASN A 66 14.73 9.91 5.36
N PRO A 67 15.85 9.75 4.63
CA PRO A 67 15.94 10.18 3.24
C PRO A 67 14.91 9.46 2.38
N VAL A 68 14.09 10.20 1.63
CA VAL A 68 13.09 9.63 0.72
C VAL A 68 13.48 9.89 -0.73
N TYR A 69 13.56 8.81 -1.51
CA TYR A 69 13.66 8.88 -2.96
C TYR A 69 12.34 8.41 -3.57
N SER A 70 11.85 9.14 -4.56
CA SER A 70 10.55 8.87 -5.19
C SER A 70 10.70 8.76 -6.69
N SER A 71 10.05 7.76 -7.28
CA SER A 71 10.05 7.55 -8.72
C SER A 71 8.76 6.93 -9.21
N ASP A 72 8.49 7.07 -10.50
CA ASP A 72 7.35 6.45 -11.17
C ASP A 72 7.75 5.97 -12.57
N LEU A 73 7.03 4.96 -13.08
CA LEU A 73 7.18 4.51 -14.46
C LEU A 73 6.76 5.62 -15.44
N TYR A 74 5.71 6.36 -15.09
CA TYR A 74 5.16 7.42 -15.91
C TYR A 74 5.66 8.79 -15.46
N ALA A 75 5.61 9.78 -16.35
CA ALA A 75 5.82 11.17 -15.98
C ALA A 75 4.63 11.65 -15.13
N ARG A 76 4.83 11.71 -13.81
CA ARG A 76 3.85 12.19 -12.83
C ARG A 76 4.34 13.51 -12.21
N PRO A 77 3.47 14.26 -11.49
CA PRO A 77 3.85 15.55 -10.90
C PRO A 77 4.91 15.48 -9.80
N TYR A 78 5.34 14.27 -9.39
CA TYR A 78 6.32 14.06 -8.33
C TYR A 78 7.28 12.91 -8.66
N GLY A 79 8.51 13.02 -8.19
CA GLY A 79 9.55 12.00 -8.34
C GLY A 79 10.15 11.87 -9.74
N ASP A 80 11.16 11.01 -9.85
CA ASP A 80 11.83 10.72 -11.12
C ASP A 80 10.95 9.85 -12.02
N ALA A 81 10.70 10.30 -13.26
CA ALA A 81 9.94 9.58 -14.27
C ALA A 81 10.76 8.50 -14.99
N GLY A 82 10.06 7.59 -15.68
CA GLY A 82 10.67 6.57 -16.55
C GLY A 82 11.41 5.47 -15.79
N LYS A 83 11.10 5.30 -14.49
CA LYS A 83 11.73 4.28 -13.65
C LYS A 83 10.79 3.09 -13.51
N ASP A 84 11.02 2.06 -14.31
CA ASP A 84 10.33 0.77 -14.14
C ASP A 84 10.86 0.03 -12.91
N PHE A 85 10.05 -0.06 -11.86
CA PHE A 85 10.38 -0.75 -10.62
C PHE A 85 10.70 -2.24 -10.84
N LEU A 86 10.06 -2.89 -11.82
CA LEU A 86 10.21 -4.32 -12.04
C LEU A 86 11.56 -4.67 -12.66
N THR A 87 12.17 -3.74 -13.41
CA THR A 87 13.38 -4.00 -14.22
C THR A 87 14.60 -3.18 -13.81
N THR A 88 14.42 -2.09 -13.05
CA THR A 88 15.53 -1.28 -12.51
C THR A 88 16.47 -2.08 -11.60
N ARG A 89 17.72 -1.64 -11.51
CA ARG A 89 18.76 -2.22 -10.62
C ARG A 89 18.89 -1.50 -9.28
N ARG A 90 18.10 -0.44 -9.06
CA ARG A 90 18.16 0.33 -7.81
C ARG A 90 17.76 -0.54 -6.63
N ARG A 91 18.45 -0.32 -5.50
CA ARG A 91 18.15 -0.88 -4.18
C ARG A 91 17.97 0.27 -3.18
N ALA A 92 17.33 -0.01 -2.06
CA ALA A 92 17.15 0.92 -0.96
C ALA A 92 17.05 0.14 0.36
N ALA A 93 17.35 0.77 1.49
CA ALA A 93 17.15 0.16 2.79
C ALA A 93 15.67 -0.24 2.96
N ASN A 94 14.75 0.65 2.64
CA ASN A 94 13.32 0.38 2.72
C ASN A 94 12.63 0.73 1.40
N ILE A 95 11.63 -0.07 1.03
CA ILE A 95 10.74 0.22 -0.10
C ILE A 95 9.32 0.28 0.47
N VAL A 96 8.66 1.42 0.30
CA VAL A 96 7.28 1.64 0.78
C VAL A 96 6.46 2.20 -0.35
N THR A 97 5.43 1.49 -0.79
CA THR A 97 4.60 1.95 -1.92
C THR A 97 3.19 1.36 -1.92
N ASN A 98 2.29 1.99 -2.67
CA ASN A 98 1.02 1.41 -3.09
C ASN A 98 1.16 1.01 -4.56
N PRO A 99 1.42 -0.27 -4.87
CA PRO A 99 1.71 -0.69 -6.23
C PRO A 99 0.46 -0.58 -7.14
N PRO A 100 0.66 -0.47 -8.47
CA PRO A 100 -0.44 -0.57 -9.42
C PRO A 100 -1.23 -1.86 -9.23
N TYR A 101 -2.56 -1.76 -9.38
CA TYR A 101 -3.52 -2.80 -8.98
C TYR A 101 -3.22 -4.21 -9.54
N ASN A 102 -2.77 -4.28 -10.80
CA ASN A 102 -2.50 -5.55 -11.50
C ASN A 102 -1.03 -6.02 -11.39
N SER A 103 -0.20 -5.35 -10.57
CA SER A 103 1.25 -5.59 -10.54
C SER A 103 1.75 -6.10 -9.18
N ALA A 104 0.85 -6.40 -8.23
CA ALA A 104 1.21 -6.73 -6.86
C ALA A 104 2.25 -7.87 -6.72
N GLU A 105 2.08 -9.01 -7.41
CA GLU A 105 3.02 -10.13 -7.32
C GLU A 105 4.41 -9.77 -7.89
N GLY A 106 4.45 -9.01 -8.99
CA GLY A 106 5.70 -8.50 -9.56
C GLY A 106 6.42 -7.54 -8.61
N PHE A 107 5.65 -6.66 -7.95
CA PHE A 107 6.19 -5.73 -6.95
C PHE A 107 6.69 -6.45 -5.69
N VAL A 108 6.02 -7.51 -5.23
CA VAL A 108 6.53 -8.35 -4.13
C VAL A 108 7.86 -8.97 -4.53
N LYS A 109 7.93 -9.63 -5.69
CA LYS A 109 9.16 -10.28 -6.17
C LYS A 109 10.32 -9.28 -6.29
N ALA A 110 10.09 -8.16 -6.98
CA ALA A 110 11.12 -7.13 -7.16
C ALA A 110 11.50 -6.45 -5.84
N GLY A 111 10.53 -6.19 -4.96
CA GLY A 111 10.76 -5.56 -3.66
C GLY A 111 11.56 -6.44 -2.71
N LEU A 112 11.29 -7.76 -2.68
CA LEU A 112 12.05 -8.71 -1.86
C LEU A 112 13.53 -8.77 -2.26
N GLU A 113 13.81 -8.64 -3.56
CA GLU A 113 15.17 -8.56 -4.09
C GLU A 113 15.84 -7.22 -3.76
N LYS A 114 15.12 -6.11 -3.93
CA LYS A 114 15.68 -4.75 -3.96
C LYS A 114 15.67 -4.00 -2.61
N ALA A 115 14.80 -4.38 -1.68
CA ALA A 115 14.80 -3.81 -0.33
C ALA A 115 15.88 -4.49 0.52
N ASP A 116 16.80 -3.75 1.13
CA ASP A 116 17.85 -4.33 1.96
C ASP A 116 17.37 -4.63 3.39
N ARG A 117 16.33 -3.92 3.86
CA ARG A 117 15.72 -4.10 5.18
C ARG A 117 14.24 -4.43 5.10
N LYS A 118 13.39 -3.45 4.75
CA LYS A 118 11.93 -3.61 4.77
C LYS A 118 11.29 -3.34 3.42
N LEU A 119 10.38 -4.22 3.03
CA LEU A 119 9.40 -3.96 1.97
C LEU A 119 8.03 -3.80 2.63
N ALA A 120 7.38 -2.64 2.45
CA ALA A 120 6.02 -2.40 2.87
C ALA A 120 5.13 -2.07 1.65
N LEU A 121 4.11 -2.88 1.41
CA LEU A 121 3.18 -2.69 0.30
C LEU A 121 1.74 -2.51 0.81
N LEU A 122 1.06 -1.47 0.32
CA LEU A 122 -0.37 -1.29 0.57
C LEU A 122 -1.15 -2.13 -0.45
N LEU A 123 -1.74 -3.22 0.00
CA LEU A 123 -2.44 -4.18 -0.86
C LEU A 123 -3.86 -4.43 -0.36
N ARG A 124 -4.70 -5.01 -1.23
CA ARG A 124 -5.99 -5.55 -0.79
C ARG A 124 -5.76 -6.64 0.26
N LEU A 125 -6.61 -6.71 1.29
CA LEU A 125 -6.52 -7.76 2.30
C LEU A 125 -6.65 -9.16 1.70
N ALA A 126 -7.49 -9.31 0.66
CA ALA A 126 -7.60 -10.52 -0.15
C ALA A 126 -6.30 -10.92 -0.88
N PHE A 127 -5.22 -10.16 -0.75
CA PHE A 127 -3.89 -10.60 -1.18
C PHE A 127 -3.40 -11.82 -0.39
N LEU A 128 -3.86 -12.02 0.84
CA LEU A 128 -3.47 -13.13 1.73
C LEU A 128 -3.82 -14.54 1.22
N GLU A 129 -4.73 -14.67 0.25
CA GLU A 129 -5.19 -15.97 -0.25
C GLU A 129 -4.69 -16.29 -1.66
N GLY A 130 -5.09 -17.43 -2.23
CA GLY A 130 -4.77 -17.79 -3.62
C GLY A 130 -3.61 -18.78 -3.75
N GLY A 131 -3.87 -19.89 -4.45
CA GLY A 131 -2.93 -21.01 -4.54
C GLY A 131 -1.59 -20.66 -5.19
N ASN A 132 -1.58 -19.77 -6.19
CA ASN A 132 -0.33 -19.32 -6.81
C ASN A 132 0.54 -18.57 -5.79
N ARG A 133 -0.02 -17.55 -5.13
CA ARG A 133 0.67 -16.75 -4.12
C ARG A 133 1.14 -17.57 -2.92
N ASN A 134 0.37 -18.59 -2.52
CA ASN A 134 0.84 -19.52 -1.50
C ASN A 134 2.16 -20.20 -1.93
N ARG A 135 2.23 -20.71 -3.17
CA ARG A 135 3.43 -21.41 -3.68
C ARG A 135 4.59 -20.47 -3.98
N THR A 136 4.33 -19.27 -4.50
CA THR A 136 5.36 -18.36 -5.03
C THR A 136 5.81 -17.29 -4.04
N ILE A 137 4.99 -16.98 -3.03
CA ILE A 137 5.26 -15.92 -2.06
C ILE A 137 5.22 -16.48 -0.65
N PHE A 138 4.07 -16.95 -0.17
CA PHE A 138 3.88 -17.20 1.27
C PHE A 138 4.65 -18.39 1.82
N ASN A 139 4.88 -19.44 1.02
CA ASN A 139 5.73 -20.57 1.44
C ASN A 139 7.23 -20.30 1.30
N ILE A 140 7.63 -19.23 0.59
CA ILE A 140 9.03 -18.91 0.29
C ILE A 140 9.51 -17.74 1.17
N ALA A 141 8.75 -16.65 1.17
CA ALA A 141 9.01 -15.41 1.88
C ALA A 141 7.68 -14.80 2.32
N PRO A 142 7.06 -15.32 3.40
CA PRO A 142 5.83 -14.73 3.95
C PRO A 142 6.12 -13.33 4.53
N PRO A 143 5.13 -12.42 4.53
CA PRO A 143 5.28 -11.14 5.21
C PRO A 143 5.48 -11.37 6.71
N SER A 144 6.35 -10.59 7.33
CA SER A 144 6.55 -10.60 8.79
C SER A 144 5.34 -10.05 9.54
N ARG A 145 4.69 -9.02 8.98
CA ARG A 145 3.53 -8.34 9.59
C ARG A 145 2.51 -7.99 8.52
N VAL A 146 1.23 -8.07 8.88
CA VAL A 146 0.13 -7.55 8.08
C VAL A 146 -0.71 -6.65 8.97
N TRP A 147 -0.65 -5.36 8.68
CA TRP A 147 -1.39 -4.33 9.40
C TRP A 147 -2.73 -4.07 8.72
N VAL A 148 -3.80 -4.54 9.36
CA VAL A 148 -5.17 -4.44 8.89
C VAL A 148 -5.76 -3.11 9.32
N PHE A 149 -6.39 -2.40 8.37
CA PHE A 149 -7.12 -1.18 8.67
C PHE A 149 -8.47 -1.49 9.30
N SER A 150 -8.71 -0.93 10.48
CA SER A 150 -10.03 -0.94 11.15
C SER A 150 -11.01 0.03 10.49
N GLU A 151 -10.49 1.09 9.84
CA GLU A 151 -11.27 2.07 9.09
C GLU A 151 -11.14 1.84 7.58
N ARG A 152 -12.23 2.02 6.81
CA ARG A 152 -12.20 1.79 5.36
C ARG A 152 -11.38 2.85 4.64
N ILE A 153 -10.37 2.40 3.90
CA ILE A 153 -9.70 3.21 2.87
C ILE A 153 -10.62 3.30 1.66
N THR A 154 -11.01 4.54 1.32
CA THR A 154 -11.65 4.85 0.05
C THR A 154 -10.65 5.65 -0.78
N PHE A 155 -10.45 5.20 -2.01
CA PHE A 155 -9.66 5.91 -2.98
C PHE A 155 -10.61 6.66 -3.92
N TYR A 156 -10.37 7.95 -4.09
CA TYR A 156 -11.12 8.79 -5.01
C TYR A 156 -10.21 9.16 -6.18
N PRO A 157 -10.73 9.22 -7.42
CA PRO A 157 -10.01 9.85 -8.52
C PRO A 157 -9.60 11.28 -8.15
N ALA A 158 -8.48 11.76 -8.69
CA ALA A 158 -8.07 13.14 -8.49
C ALA A 158 -9.17 14.11 -8.93
N GLY A 159 -9.54 15.06 -8.05
CA GLY A 159 -10.59 16.06 -8.32
C GLY A 159 -12.03 15.57 -8.15
N ALA A 160 -12.26 14.30 -7.76
CA ALA A 160 -13.60 13.78 -7.53
C ALA A 160 -14.19 14.24 -6.18
N THR A 161 -15.51 14.49 -6.17
CA THR A 161 -16.23 14.76 -4.92
C THR A 161 -16.23 13.53 -4.02
N VAL A 162 -15.80 13.71 -2.77
CA VAL A 162 -15.76 12.65 -1.77
C VAL A 162 -17.18 12.24 -1.40
N ALA A 163 -17.64 11.08 -1.90
CA ALA A 163 -18.95 10.52 -1.58
C ALA A 163 -18.87 9.01 -1.34
N GLY A 164 -19.52 8.55 -0.26
CA GLY A 164 -19.59 7.14 0.11
C GLY A 164 -18.28 6.54 0.64
N SER A 165 -18.29 5.23 0.89
CA SER A 165 -17.11 4.48 1.30
C SER A 165 -16.84 3.30 0.37
N GLY A 166 -15.57 3.02 0.10
CA GLY A 166 -15.17 1.85 -0.67
C GLY A 166 -15.48 0.56 0.08
N THR A 167 -15.82 -0.50 -0.66
CA THR A 167 -16.14 -1.82 -0.11
C THR A 167 -14.91 -2.71 0.09
N THR A 168 -13.77 -2.31 -0.46
CA THR A 168 -12.55 -3.15 -0.48
C THR A 168 -11.75 -2.96 0.82
N ALA A 169 -11.41 -4.09 1.46
CA ALA A 169 -10.45 -4.11 2.57
C ALA A 169 -9.01 -4.01 2.05
N TYR A 170 -8.20 -3.21 2.71
CA TYR A 170 -6.77 -3.05 2.45
C TYR A 170 -5.97 -3.34 3.73
N ALA A 171 -4.68 -3.57 3.56
CA ALA A 171 -3.72 -3.74 4.64
C ALA A 171 -2.32 -3.34 4.17
N TRP A 172 -1.45 -2.94 5.10
CA TRP A 172 -0.02 -2.86 4.83
C TRP A 172 0.62 -4.23 5.07
N PHE A 173 1.31 -4.74 4.06
CA PHE A 173 2.06 -5.99 4.12
C PHE A 173 3.54 -5.65 4.27
N VAL A 174 4.15 -6.07 5.37
CA VAL A 174 5.54 -5.76 5.71
C VAL A 174 6.38 -7.02 5.70
N TRP A 175 7.37 -7.07 4.83
CA TRP A 175 8.48 -8.02 4.87
C TRP A 175 9.68 -7.33 5.48
N ASP A 176 9.96 -7.66 6.74
CA ASP A 176 11.12 -7.19 7.47
C ASP A 176 12.19 -8.29 7.48
N LYS A 177 13.31 -8.05 6.79
CA LYS A 177 14.41 -9.00 6.66
C LYS A 177 15.14 -9.29 7.98
N GLN A 178 14.93 -8.47 9.01
CA GLN A 178 15.47 -8.69 10.34
C GLN A 178 14.48 -9.39 11.28
N SER A 179 13.22 -9.50 10.87
CA SER A 179 12.20 -10.16 11.69
C SER A 179 12.42 -11.67 11.68
N VAL A 180 12.45 -12.26 12.88
CA VAL A 180 12.53 -13.72 13.07
C VAL A 180 11.16 -14.19 13.55
N GLY A 181 10.52 -15.10 12.81
CA GLY A 181 9.26 -15.70 13.25
C GLY A 181 8.20 -15.88 12.18
N ARG A 182 6.97 -16.13 12.64
CA ARG A 182 5.78 -16.30 11.79
C ARG A 182 5.16 -14.95 11.47
N THR A 183 4.33 -14.91 10.44
CA THR A 183 3.52 -13.72 10.11
C THR A 183 2.62 -13.33 11.28
N GLU A 184 2.70 -12.06 11.68
CA GLU A 184 1.81 -11.46 12.67
C GLU A 184 0.70 -10.65 12.00
N LEU A 185 -0.55 -10.88 12.42
CA LEU A 185 -1.66 -10.00 12.11
C LEU A 185 -1.78 -8.92 13.19
N ARG A 186 -1.85 -7.67 12.76
CA ARG A 186 -2.04 -6.52 13.64
C ARG A 186 -3.13 -5.61 13.08
N TRP A 187 -3.76 -4.82 13.94
CA TRP A 187 -4.76 -3.84 13.55
C TRP A 187 -4.27 -2.45 13.88
N PHE A 188 -4.54 -1.50 13.00
CA PHE A 188 -4.39 -0.10 13.36
C PHE A 188 -5.53 0.33 14.27
N ASP A 189 -5.19 1.09 15.30
CA ASP A 189 -6.18 1.79 16.10
C ASP A 189 -6.99 2.76 15.21
N PRO A 190 -8.30 2.90 15.44
CA PRO A 190 -9.11 3.88 14.72
C PRO A 190 -8.69 5.32 15.08
N GLY A 191 -8.94 6.26 14.17
CA GLY A 191 -8.74 7.70 14.39
C GLY A 191 -7.73 8.34 13.44
N TYR A 192 -6.93 7.55 12.72
CA TYR A 192 -6.02 8.08 11.69
C TYR A 192 -6.78 8.83 10.60
N LYS A 193 -7.93 8.29 10.17
CA LYS A 193 -8.75 8.94 9.14
C LYS A 193 -9.21 10.32 9.61
N GLY A 194 -9.78 10.43 10.80
CA GLY A 194 -10.22 11.73 11.34
C GLY A 194 -9.09 12.74 11.54
N LYS A 195 -7.88 12.27 11.89
CA LYS A 195 -6.73 13.12 12.20
C LYS A 195 -5.97 13.61 10.96
N PHE A 196 -5.97 12.82 9.89
CA PHE A 196 -5.08 13.03 8.73
C PHE A 196 -5.80 12.96 7.35
N SER A 197 -7.14 13.06 7.34
CA SER A 197 -7.94 13.20 6.12
C SER A 197 -7.77 14.55 5.45
#